data_AF-A0A937S4Q5-F1
#
_entry.id   AF-A0A937S4Q5-F1
#
_cell.length_a   1.000
_cell.length_b   1.000
_cell.length_c   1.000
_cell.angle_alpha   90.00
_cell.angle_beta   90.00
_cell.angle_gamma   90.00
#
_symmetry.space_group_name_H-M   'P 1'
#
loop_
_entity.id
_entity.type
_entity.pdbx_description
1 polymer ?
#
loop_
_entity_poly.entity_id
_entity_poly.type
_entity_poly.pdbx_seq_one_letter_code
_entity_poly.pdbx_strand_id
1 'polypeptide(L)'
;MLTLITGWLRELGSVVGFSSSTNYKSSNQFVEVDRISPSKFGYKTEHDEIKRLMTRLSGFETVEFTDTNGNPMNITTVDQRYGRDGGIDCVIRIVAPTERGASNVAGRIRNIIIKGNY
;
A
#
# COMPACT_ATOMS: atom_id res chain seq x y z
N MET A 1 -37.81 -25.50 34.16
CA MET A 1 -38.35 -24.25 33.58
C MET A 1 -37.27 -23.19 33.65
N LEU A 2 -36.50 -23.02 32.58
CA LEU A 2 -35.49 -21.97 32.47
C LEU A 2 -36.15 -20.70 31.92
N THR A 3 -36.24 -19.66 32.74
CA THR A 3 -36.72 -18.35 32.35
C THR A 3 -35.59 -17.56 31.70
N LEU A 4 -35.81 -17.19 30.44
CA LEU A 4 -34.94 -16.36 29.61
C LEU A 4 -34.72 -14.98 30.25
N ILE A 5 -33.46 -14.62 30.50
CA ILE A 5 -33.05 -13.27 30.86
C ILE A 5 -33.00 -12.44 29.56
N THR A 6 -34.13 -11.84 29.21
CA THR A 6 -34.23 -10.76 28.24
C THR A 6 -33.79 -9.46 28.92
N GLY A 7 -32.71 -8.81 28.45
CA GLY A 7 -32.42 -7.45 28.93
C GLY A 7 -31.02 -6.88 28.73
N TRP A 8 -30.17 -7.44 27.87
CA TRP A 8 -28.80 -6.94 27.65
C TRP A 8 -28.67 -5.89 26.53
N LEU A 9 -29.74 -5.14 26.24
CA LEU A 9 -29.75 -4.07 25.24
C LEU A 9 -30.47 -2.81 25.79
N ARG A 10 -29.82 -2.14 26.74
CA ARG A 10 -29.93 -0.69 26.99
C ARG A 10 -28.52 -0.19 27.31
N GLU A 11 -27.84 0.30 26.28
CA GLU A 11 -27.50 1.74 26.15
C GLU A 11 -26.58 2.23 27.28
N LEU A 12 -25.28 2.43 27.02
CA LEU A 12 -24.73 3.55 26.23
C LEU A 12 -25.06 4.94 26.80
N GLY A 13 -24.83 5.12 28.09
CA GLY A 13 -24.73 6.46 28.67
C GLY A 13 -24.07 6.40 30.03
N SER A 14 -23.11 7.29 30.29
CA SER A 14 -22.57 7.65 31.62
C SER A 14 -21.30 6.98 32.17
N VAL A 15 -20.26 6.73 31.35
CA VAL A 15 -18.88 6.64 31.89
C VAL A 15 -17.95 7.59 31.16
N VAL A 16 -18.22 8.89 31.31
CA VAL A 16 -17.22 9.95 31.09
C VAL A 16 -17.30 10.89 32.30
N GLY A 17 -16.71 10.45 33.40
CA GLY A 17 -16.51 11.24 34.62
C GLY A 17 -15.15 11.93 34.56
N PHE A 18 -15.18 13.23 34.31
CA PHE A 18 -14.08 14.17 34.48
C PHE A 18 -13.40 14.05 35.85
N SER A 19 -12.06 14.02 35.90
CA SER A 19 -11.33 14.43 37.10
C SER A 19 -9.89 14.89 36.77
N SER A 20 -9.63 16.13 37.20
CA SER A 20 -8.35 16.75 37.56
C SER A 20 -7.37 17.18 36.47
N SER A 21 -7.49 18.47 36.15
CA SER A 21 -6.50 19.33 35.51
C SER A 21 -5.12 19.28 36.18
N THR A 22 -4.11 18.84 35.44
CA THR A 22 -2.72 19.25 35.64
C THR A 22 -2.35 20.26 34.57
N ASN A 23 -2.02 21.47 35.01
CA ASN A 23 -1.54 22.58 34.18
C ASN A 23 -0.30 22.18 33.37
N TYR A 24 -0.51 21.74 32.13
CA TYR A 24 0.55 21.71 31.14
C TYR A 24 0.59 23.06 30.43
N LYS A 25 1.73 23.76 30.56
CA LYS A 25 2.03 24.99 29.82
C LYS A 25 1.80 24.73 28.34
N SER A 26 0.75 25.35 27.80
CA SER A 26 0.48 25.40 26.37
C SER A 26 1.56 26.22 25.68
N SER A 27 2.61 25.53 25.22
CA SER A 27 3.31 25.97 24.02
C SER A 27 2.48 25.47 22.84
N ASN A 28 1.67 26.36 22.25
CA ASN A 28 1.01 26.15 20.97
C ASN A 28 2.07 25.91 19.87
N GLN A 29 2.66 24.72 19.84
CA GLN A 29 3.16 24.14 18.61
C GLN A 29 1.95 23.47 17.99
N PHE A 30 1.27 24.19 17.09
CA PHE A 30 0.43 23.56 16.10
C PHE A 30 1.33 22.55 15.39
N VAL A 31 1.18 21.27 15.74
CA VAL A 31 1.70 20.20 14.88
C VAL A 31 0.88 20.36 13.61
N GLU A 32 1.49 20.98 12.60
CA GLU A 32 0.95 21.00 11.26
C GLU A 32 0.83 19.54 10.86
N VAL A 33 -0.37 18.98 11.04
CA VAL A 33 -0.71 17.69 10.46
C VAL A 33 -0.67 17.98 8.97
N ASP A 34 0.47 17.71 8.34
CA ASP A 34 0.69 17.87 6.91
C ASP A 34 -0.43 17.09 6.23
N ARG A 35 -1.51 17.80 5.85
CA ARG A 35 -2.70 17.19 5.27
C ARG A 35 -2.30 16.83 3.87
N ILE A 36 -1.75 15.62 3.72
CA ILE A 36 -1.40 15.04 2.43
C ILE A 36 -2.61 15.22 1.52
N SER A 37 -2.43 15.95 0.42
CA SER A 37 -3.50 16.14 -0.55
C SER A 37 -3.97 14.78 -1.08
N PRO A 38 -5.25 14.62 -1.46
CA PRO A 38 -5.73 13.37 -2.03
C PRO A 38 -4.85 12.83 -3.17
N SER A 39 -4.33 13.72 -4.02
CA SER A 39 -3.40 13.38 -5.09
C SER A 39 -2.07 12.82 -4.56
N LYS A 40 -1.46 13.47 -3.57
CA LYS A 40 -0.19 13.01 -2.97
C LYS A 40 -0.37 11.67 -2.26
N PHE A 41 -1.54 11.42 -1.68
CA PHE A 41 -1.89 10.12 -1.09
C PHE A 41 -2.06 9.03 -2.16
N GLY A 42 -2.73 9.35 -3.27
CA GLY A 42 -2.88 8.46 -4.43
C GLY A 42 -1.52 8.01 -4.95
N TYR A 43 -0.62 8.95 -5.20
CA TYR A 43 0.75 8.63 -5.65
C TYR A 43 1.47 7.73 -4.66
N LYS A 44 1.47 8.08 -3.37
CA LYS A 44 2.13 7.25 -2.37
C LYS A 44 1.61 5.79 -2.40
N THR A 45 0.30 5.61 -2.52
CA THR A 45 -0.33 4.29 -2.59
C THR A 45 0.14 3.51 -3.82
N GLU A 46 0.17 4.13 -4.99
CA GLU A 46 0.66 3.49 -6.22
C GLU A 46 2.14 3.08 -6.11
N HIS A 47 2.97 3.94 -5.55
CA HIS A 47 4.40 3.67 -5.36
C HIS A 47 4.62 2.52 -4.38
N ASP A 48 3.87 2.51 -3.26
CA ASP A 48 3.94 1.46 -2.25
C ASP A 48 3.50 0.10 -2.84
N GLU A 49 2.45 0.07 -3.66
CA GLU A 49 1.99 -1.15 -4.36
C GLU A 49 3.02 -1.68 -5.35
N ILE A 50 3.67 -0.80 -6.14
CA ILE A 50 4.74 -1.22 -7.05
C ILE A 50 5.94 -1.78 -6.28
N LYS A 51 6.34 -1.16 -5.17
CA LYS A 51 7.45 -1.64 -4.34
C LYS A 51 7.15 -3.02 -3.74
N ARG A 52 5.92 -3.25 -3.29
CA ARG A 52 5.44 -4.55 -2.82
C ARG A 52 5.52 -5.60 -3.92
N LEU A 53 5.05 -5.27 -5.13
CA LEU A 53 5.15 -6.15 -6.29
C LEU A 53 6.61 -6.46 -6.66
N MET A 54 7.49 -5.46 -6.70
CA MET A 54 8.93 -5.63 -6.94
C MET A 54 9.57 -6.56 -5.91
N THR A 55 9.25 -6.35 -4.64
CA THR A 55 9.74 -7.20 -3.55
C THR A 55 9.25 -8.63 -3.72
N ARG A 56 7.97 -8.82 -4.04
CA ARG A 56 7.37 -10.15 -4.24
C ARG A 56 7.98 -10.90 -5.42
N LEU A 57 8.33 -10.19 -6.49
CA LEU A 57 8.89 -10.75 -7.71
C LEU A 57 10.41 -10.84 -7.72
N SER A 58 11.11 -10.31 -6.70
CA SER A 58 12.58 -10.37 -6.58
C SER A 58 13.16 -11.79 -6.64
N GLY A 59 12.38 -12.81 -6.30
CA GLY A 59 12.77 -14.23 -6.39
C GLY A 59 12.68 -14.83 -7.80
N PHE A 60 12.26 -14.06 -8.82
CA PHE A 60 12.25 -14.50 -10.21
C PHE A 60 13.47 -13.93 -10.94
N GLU A 61 14.48 -14.76 -11.19
CA GLU A 61 15.72 -14.35 -11.86
C GLU A 61 15.52 -13.80 -13.29
N THR A 62 14.43 -14.21 -13.95
CA THR A 62 14.10 -13.80 -15.32
C THR A 62 13.20 -12.56 -15.38
N VAL A 63 12.99 -11.85 -14.28
CA VAL A 63 12.07 -10.70 -14.21
C VAL A 63 12.86 -9.42 -14.01
N GLU A 64 12.61 -8.47 -14.90
CA GLU A 64 13.14 -7.11 -14.84
C GLU A 64 11.97 -6.13 -14.76
N PHE A 65 12.20 -4.96 -14.17
CA PHE A 65 11.25 -3.87 -14.15
C PHE A 65 11.80 -2.71 -14.97
N THR A 66 10.97 -2.14 -15.84
CA THR A 66 11.31 -0.96 -16.64
C THR A 66 10.19 0.06 -16.63
N ASP A 67 10.47 1.29 -17.06
CA ASP A 67 9.43 2.21 -17.48
C ASP A 67 8.93 1.88 -18.90
N THR A 68 7.98 2.66 -19.40
CA THR A 68 7.44 2.59 -20.77
C THR A 68 8.46 2.89 -21.87
N ASN A 69 9.58 3.54 -21.52
CA ASN A 69 10.70 3.82 -22.42
C ASN A 69 11.81 2.75 -22.37
N GLY A 70 11.64 1.71 -21.56
CA GLY A 70 12.63 0.63 -21.38
C GLY A 70 13.78 0.98 -20.41
N ASN A 71 13.72 2.10 -19.70
CA ASN A 71 14.71 2.42 -18.67
C ASN A 71 14.50 1.51 -17.46
N PRO A 72 15.56 0.89 -16.91
CA PRO A 72 15.46 0.06 -15.72
C PRO A 72 14.80 0.79 -14.54
N MET A 73 14.03 0.05 -13.78
CA MET A 73 13.37 0.49 -12.56
C MET A 73 13.70 -0.47 -11.42
N ASN A 74 13.93 0.08 -10.24
CA ASN A 74 14.13 -0.64 -9.00
C ASN A 74 13.42 0.09 -7.86
N ILE A 75 13.33 -0.56 -6.70
CA ILE A 75 12.62 -0.06 -5.50
C ILE A 75 13.01 1.37 -5.10
N THR A 76 14.28 1.76 -5.27
CA THR A 76 14.76 3.09 -4.86
C THR A 76 14.46 4.16 -5.91
N THR A 77 14.35 3.78 -7.18
CA THR A 77 14.00 4.70 -8.28
C THR A 77 12.50 4.93 -8.40
N VAL A 78 11.64 4.09 -7.80
CA VAL A 78 10.17 4.23 -7.88
C VAL A 78 9.74 5.62 -7.40
N ASP A 79 10.24 6.09 -6.26
CA ASP A 79 9.86 7.39 -5.67
C ASP A 79 10.27 8.62 -6.49
N GLN A 80 11.11 8.42 -7.49
CA GLN A 80 11.61 9.49 -8.37
C GLN A 80 10.84 9.53 -9.70
N ARG A 81 9.95 8.55 -9.92
CA ARG A 81 9.26 8.33 -11.18
C ARG A 81 7.85 8.91 -11.10
N TYR A 82 7.70 10.12 -11.61
CA TYR A 82 6.40 10.72 -11.86
C TYR A 82 6.18 10.78 -13.37
N GLY A 83 5.15 10.08 -13.84
CA GLY A 83 4.62 10.20 -15.19
C GLY A 83 4.05 11.60 -15.42
N ARG A 84 3.78 11.93 -16.68
CA ARG A 84 3.28 13.25 -17.08
C ARG A 84 1.90 13.57 -16.50
N ASP A 85 1.10 12.55 -16.23
CA ASP A 85 -0.19 12.59 -15.53
C ASP A 85 -0.04 12.44 -13.99
N GLY A 86 1.21 12.31 -13.53
CA GLY A 86 1.60 12.04 -12.15
C GLY A 86 1.53 10.57 -11.74
N GLY A 87 0.97 9.69 -12.57
CA GLY A 87 0.99 8.25 -12.32
C GLY A 87 2.38 7.66 -12.53
N ILE A 88 2.58 6.40 -12.16
CA ILE A 88 3.84 5.70 -12.36
C ILE A 88 3.66 4.55 -13.35
N ASP A 89 4.37 4.65 -14.48
CA ASP A 89 4.40 3.62 -15.50
C ASP A 89 5.42 2.54 -15.14
N CYS A 90 4.95 1.32 -14.87
CA CYS A 90 5.79 0.17 -14.58
C CYS A 90 5.50 -0.99 -15.54
N VAL A 91 6.54 -1.46 -16.22
CA VAL A 91 6.50 -2.61 -17.12
C VAL A 91 7.27 -3.77 -16.47
N ILE A 92 6.61 -4.92 -16.37
CA ILE A 92 7.24 -6.18 -15.92
C ILE A 92 7.73 -6.90 -17.17
N ARG A 93 9.05 -7.03 -17.32
CA ARG A 93 9.68 -7.67 -18.44
C ARG A 93 10.18 -9.06 -18.04
N ILE A 94 9.83 -10.07 -18.84
CA ILE A 94 10.27 -11.45 -18.63
C ILE A 94 11.36 -11.77 -19.66
N VAL A 95 12.58 -11.98 -19.19
CA VAL A 95 13.75 -12.31 -20.01
C VAL A 95 14.12 -13.77 -19.75
N ALA A 96 13.64 -14.68 -20.60
CA ALA A 96 13.86 -16.11 -20.46
C ALA A 96 14.52 -16.71 -21.73
N PRO A 97 15.34 -17.77 -21.62
CA PRO A 97 15.99 -18.39 -22.77
C PRO A 97 15.03 -19.12 -23.73
N THR A 98 13.81 -19.43 -23.28
CA THR A 98 12.81 -20.17 -24.08
C THR A 98 11.42 -19.57 -23.90
N GLU A 99 10.59 -19.66 -24.95
CA GLU A 99 9.19 -19.23 -24.90
C GLU A 99 8.37 -19.98 -23.84
N ARG A 100 8.65 -21.29 -23.67
CA ARG A 100 8.01 -22.10 -22.62
C ARG A 100 8.37 -21.60 -21.23
N GLY A 101 9.64 -21.26 -21.01
CA GLY A 101 10.10 -20.64 -19.76
C GLY A 101 9.40 -19.31 -19.49
N ALA A 102 9.35 -18.44 -20.49
CA ALA A 102 8.63 -17.16 -20.41
C ALA A 102 7.15 -17.35 -20.07
N SER A 103 6.47 -18.28 -20.74
CA SER A 103 5.05 -18.58 -20.53
C SER A 103 4.77 -19.09 -19.11
N ASN A 104 5.63 -19.97 -18.59
CA ASN A 104 5.50 -20.48 -17.22
C ASN A 104 5.65 -19.36 -16.18
N VAL A 105 6.65 -18.50 -16.35
CA VAL A 105 6.88 -17.34 -15.47
C VAL A 105 5.72 -16.36 -15.55
N ALA A 106 5.26 -16.04 -16.77
CA ALA A 106 4.12 -15.15 -17.00
C ALA A 106 2.85 -15.66 -16.30
N GLY A 107 2.56 -16.97 -16.39
CA GLY A 107 1.42 -17.58 -15.69
C GLY A 107 1.52 -17.44 -14.17
N ARG A 108 2.71 -17.61 -13.59
CA ARG A 108 2.94 -17.44 -12.14
C ARG A 108 2.77 -15.98 -11.70
N ILE A 109 3.36 -15.03 -12.44
CA ILE A 109 3.24 -13.60 -12.16
C ILE A 109 1.77 -13.15 -12.27
N ARG A 110 1.08 -13.58 -13.33
CA ARG A 110 -0.35 -13.30 -13.51
C ARG A 110 -1.18 -13.76 -12.31
N ASN A 111 -0.91 -14.96 -11.81
CA ASN A 111 -1.60 -15.48 -10.62
C ASN A 111 -1.29 -14.69 -9.35
N ILE A 112 -0.06 -14.16 -9.19
CA ILE A 112 0.31 -13.28 -8.08
C ILE A 112 -0.50 -11.98 -8.16
N ILE A 113 -0.54 -11.36 -9.35
CA ILE A 113 -1.21 -10.08 -9.58
C ILE A 113 -2.72 -10.19 -9.34
N ILE A 114 -3.37 -11.16 -9.98
CA ILE A 114 -4.83 -11.34 -9.90
C ILE A 114 -5.27 -11.66 -8.47
N LYS A 115 -4.46 -12.41 -7.72
CA LYS A 115 -4.78 -12.78 -6.33
C LYS A 115 -4.39 -11.71 -5.31
N GLY A 116 -3.77 -10.60 -5.74
CA GLY A 116 -3.26 -9.58 -4.82
C GLY A 116 -2.22 -10.13 -3.83
N ASN A 117 -1.43 -11.14 -4.23
CA ASN A 117 -0.48 -11.81 -3.35
C ASN A 117 0.90 -11.13 -3.38
N TYR A 118 0.93 -9.83 -3.07
CA TYR A 118 2.11 -8.97 -2.96
C TYR A 118 1.88 -7.89 -1.91
#